data_AF-A0A0D3ITN4-F1
#
_entry.id   AF-A0A0D3ITN4-F1
#
_cell.length_a   1.000
_cell.length_b   1.000
_cell.length_c   1.000
_cell.angle_alpha   90.00
_cell.angle_beta   90.00
_cell.angle_gamma   90.00
#
_symmetry.space_group_name_H-M   'P 1'
#
loop_
_entity.id
_entity.type
_entity.pdbx_description
1 polymer ?
#
loop_
_entity_poly.entity_id
_entity_poly.type
_entity_poly.pdbx_seq_one_letter_code
_entity_poly.pdbx_strand_id
1 'polypeptide(L)'
;RKRARSLERLLKSGKLPESARAQKENELAELLQQAQRTKRVEREKLNSRKYHGVKFFERRKLERRIESLKRKLGDGSSGGGEAERLEEQLRTAEHDRLYVLHFPRNKKYLSLFPSSDADNEAVAKLRKKIRDRIVRQAEAGK
;
A
#
# COMPACT_ATOMS: atom_id res chain seq x y z
N ARG A 1 15.57 14.15 16.40
CA ARG A 1 15.10 15.50 15.98
C ARG A 1 15.89 16.66 16.60
N LYS A 2 16.18 16.69 17.92
CA LYS A 2 16.96 17.79 18.55
C LYS A 2 18.37 17.92 17.94
N ARG A 3 19.12 16.82 17.82
CA ARG A 3 20.48 16.76 17.25
C ARG A 3 20.59 17.29 15.82
N ALA A 4 19.71 16.87 14.91
CA ALA A 4 19.67 17.37 13.52
C ALA A 4 19.48 18.89 13.44
N ARG A 5 18.55 19.45 14.22
CA ARG A 5 18.32 20.92 14.26
C ARG A 5 19.51 21.68 14.84
N SER A 6 20.19 21.11 15.84
CA SER A 6 21.42 21.70 16.38
C SER A 6 22.54 21.71 15.35
N LEU A 7 22.69 20.63 14.57
CA LEU A 7 23.64 20.53 13.45
C LEU A 7 23.32 21.51 12.31
N GLU A 8 22.05 21.64 11.91
CA GLU A 8 21.61 22.65 10.92
C GLU A 8 21.98 24.06 11.36
N ARG A 9 21.74 24.40 12.65
CA ARG A 9 22.11 25.71 13.21
C ARG A 9 23.62 25.92 13.23
N LEU A 10 24.38 24.89 13.57
CA LEU A 10 25.84 24.94 13.58
C LEU A 10 26.39 25.18 12.17
N LEU A 11 25.91 24.43 11.18
CA LEU A 11 26.30 24.61 9.76
C LEU A 11 25.92 26.00 9.23
N LYS A 12 24.74 26.52 9.61
CA LYS A 12 24.31 27.87 9.23
C LYS A 12 25.15 28.98 9.87
N SER A 13 25.79 28.72 11.01
CA SER A 13 26.62 29.72 11.70
C SER A 13 27.93 30.05 10.98
N GLY A 14 28.38 29.20 10.05
CA GLY A 14 29.59 29.44 9.25
C GLY A 14 30.92 29.36 10.01
N LYS A 15 30.92 29.03 11.30
CA LYS A 15 32.11 29.03 12.17
C LYS A 15 33.01 27.79 12.05
N LEU A 16 32.74 26.90 11.10
CA LEU A 16 33.45 25.62 10.96
C LEU A 16 34.46 25.67 9.81
N PRO A 17 35.66 25.09 9.97
CA PRO A 17 36.58 24.88 8.85
C PRO A 17 35.96 23.93 7.82
N GLU A 18 36.37 24.07 6.55
CA GLU A 18 35.76 23.40 5.40
C GLU A 18 35.71 21.86 5.53
N SER A 19 36.80 21.26 6.04
CA SER A 19 36.88 19.81 6.30
C SER A 19 35.86 19.34 7.35
N ALA A 20 35.69 20.09 8.44
CA ALA A 20 34.71 19.79 9.48
C ALA A 20 33.27 20.04 8.99
N ARG A 21 33.08 21.02 8.09
CA ARG A 21 31.77 21.32 7.50
C ARG A 21 31.24 20.17 6.68
N ALA A 22 32.04 19.62 5.77
CA ALA A 22 31.64 18.49 4.93
C ALA A 22 31.24 17.26 5.76
N GLN A 23 32.00 16.95 6.81
CA GLN A 23 31.66 15.87 7.75
C GLN A 23 30.32 16.11 8.46
N LYS A 24 30.05 17.34 8.88
CA LYS A 24 28.82 17.71 9.58
C LYS A 24 27.61 17.75 8.64
N GLU A 25 27.79 18.08 7.37
CA GLU A 25 26.76 18.00 6.33
C GLU A 25 26.37 16.53 6.05
N ASN A 26 27.35 15.63 5.97
CA ASN A 26 27.10 14.19 5.87
C ASN A 26 26.37 13.65 7.11
N GLU A 27 26.83 13.99 8.32
CA GLU A 27 26.16 13.62 9.58
C GLU A 27 24.71 14.12 9.60
N LEU A 28 24.47 15.35 9.15
CA LEU A 28 23.11 15.90 9.05
C LEU A 28 22.25 15.11 8.07
N ALA A 29 22.77 14.79 6.88
CA ALA A 29 22.06 14.02 5.86
C ALA A 29 21.65 12.64 6.39
N GLU A 30 22.56 11.93 7.07
CA GLU A 30 22.27 10.65 7.71
C GLU A 30 21.19 10.76 8.78
N LEU A 31 21.28 11.77 9.66
CA LEU A 31 20.29 11.99 10.70
C LEU A 31 18.90 12.32 10.13
N LEU A 32 18.84 13.05 9.02
CA LEU A 32 17.59 13.36 8.32
C LEU A 32 17.01 12.10 7.68
N GLN A 33 17.82 11.29 6.99
CA GLN A 33 17.38 10.02 6.43
C GLN A 33 16.86 9.07 7.52
N GLN A 34 17.58 8.95 8.64
CA GLN A 34 17.15 8.13 9.77
C GLN A 34 15.82 8.63 10.34
N ALA A 35 15.66 9.95 10.50
CA ALA A 35 14.40 10.52 10.96
C ALA A 35 13.22 10.24 9.99
N GLN A 36 13.45 10.27 8.68
CA GLN A 36 12.44 9.92 7.68
C GLN A 36 12.07 8.43 7.75
N ARG A 37 13.07 7.54 7.88
CA ARG A 37 12.85 6.09 8.06
C ARG A 37 12.01 5.82 9.32
N THR A 38 12.35 6.43 10.45
CA THR A 38 11.57 6.28 11.69
C THR A 38 10.13 6.75 11.51
N LYS A 39 9.90 7.94 10.95
CA LYS A 39 8.54 8.44 10.68
C LYS A 39 7.74 7.50 9.78
N ARG A 40 8.39 6.92 8.78
CA ARG A 40 7.77 5.94 7.87
C ARG A 40 7.35 4.68 8.63
N VAL A 41 8.25 4.11 9.43
CA VAL A 41 7.96 2.91 10.24
C VAL A 41 6.84 3.17 11.24
N GLU A 42 6.83 4.31 11.91
CA GLU A 42 5.75 4.71 12.82
C GLU A 42 4.39 4.80 12.10
N ARG A 43 4.38 5.41 10.91
CA ARG A 43 3.17 5.49 10.07
C ARG A 43 2.70 4.11 9.62
N GLU A 44 3.62 3.24 9.22
CA GLU A 44 3.30 1.86 8.84
C GLU A 44 2.70 1.08 10.01
N LYS A 45 3.25 1.22 11.23
CA LYS A 45 2.70 0.62 12.46
C LYS A 45 1.29 1.14 12.76
N LEU A 46 1.09 2.45 12.68
CA LEU A 46 -0.20 3.09 12.91
C LEU A 46 -1.25 2.61 11.90
N ASN A 47 -0.92 2.65 10.60
CA ASN A 47 -1.81 2.20 9.53
C ASN A 47 -2.10 0.71 9.64
N SER A 48 -1.10 -0.11 9.97
CA SER A 48 -1.29 -1.54 10.18
C SER A 48 -2.34 -1.77 11.24
N ARG A 49 -2.23 -1.15 12.42
CA ARG A 49 -3.23 -1.26 13.50
C ARG A 49 -4.61 -0.74 13.07
N LYS A 50 -4.65 0.46 12.48
CA LYS A 50 -5.89 1.15 12.08
C LYS A 50 -6.69 0.38 11.03
N TYR A 51 -6.02 -0.20 10.05
CA TYR A 51 -6.67 -0.86 8.90
C TYR A 51 -6.61 -2.38 8.98
N HIS A 52 -6.03 -2.98 10.03
CA HIS A 52 -5.92 -4.43 10.17
C HIS A 52 -7.28 -5.12 10.05
N GLY A 53 -8.26 -4.67 10.83
CA GLY A 53 -9.61 -5.25 10.84
C GLY A 53 -10.30 -5.12 9.49
N VAL A 54 -10.32 -3.91 8.91
CA VAL A 54 -10.93 -3.67 7.59
C VAL A 54 -10.30 -4.57 6.53
N LYS A 55 -8.97 -4.61 6.43
CA LYS A 55 -8.26 -5.47 5.48
C LYS A 55 -8.53 -6.96 5.73
N PHE A 56 -8.66 -7.39 6.97
CA PHE A 56 -8.99 -8.77 7.32
C PHE A 56 -10.37 -9.16 6.80
N PHE A 57 -11.40 -8.35 7.07
CA PHE A 57 -12.76 -8.63 6.62
C PHE A 57 -12.89 -8.59 5.09
N GLU A 58 -12.28 -7.61 4.43
CA GLU A 58 -12.28 -7.54 2.96
C GLU A 58 -11.56 -8.74 2.34
N ARG A 59 -10.38 -9.11 2.86
CA ARG A 59 -9.66 -10.32 2.40
C ARG A 59 -10.52 -11.57 2.56
N ARG A 60 -11.15 -11.76 3.73
CA ARG A 60 -11.99 -12.94 4.00
C ARG A 60 -13.26 -12.97 3.14
N LYS A 61 -13.81 -11.81 2.78
CA LYS A 61 -14.93 -11.70 1.83
C LYS A 61 -14.48 -12.14 0.42
N LEU A 62 -13.32 -11.67 -0.03
CA LEU A 62 -12.76 -12.02 -1.34
C LEU A 62 -12.36 -13.49 -1.42
N GLU A 63 -11.76 -14.06 -0.36
CA GLU A 63 -11.41 -15.48 -0.29
C GLU A 63 -12.65 -16.37 -0.42
N ARG A 64 -13.72 -16.08 0.33
CA ARG A 64 -15.00 -16.79 0.18
C ARG A 64 -15.60 -16.63 -1.22
N ARG A 65 -15.50 -15.46 -1.83
CA ARG A 65 -16.00 -15.21 -3.18
C ARG A 65 -15.21 -16.01 -4.23
N ILE A 66 -13.88 -16.02 -4.14
CA ILE A 66 -12.99 -16.79 -5.00
C ILE A 66 -13.33 -18.28 -4.89
N GLU A 67 -13.46 -18.81 -3.68
CA GLU A 67 -13.82 -20.21 -3.46
C GLU A 67 -15.19 -20.56 -4.07
N SER A 68 -16.19 -19.71 -3.86
CA SER A 68 -17.53 -19.89 -4.45
C SER A 68 -17.49 -19.86 -5.98
N LEU A 69 -16.73 -18.95 -6.59
CA LEU A 69 -16.59 -18.86 -8.04
C LEU A 69 -15.86 -20.08 -8.62
N LYS A 70 -14.82 -20.57 -7.95
CA LYS A 70 -14.10 -21.78 -8.36
C LYS A 70 -15.00 -23.02 -8.33
N ARG A 71 -15.85 -23.15 -7.29
CA ARG A 71 -16.84 -24.24 -7.22
C ARG A 71 -17.81 -24.19 -8.40
N LYS A 72 -18.41 -23.02 -8.67
CA LYS A 72 -19.33 -22.83 -9.81
C LYS A 72 -18.71 -23.18 -11.16
N LEU A 73 -17.45 -22.82 -11.37
CA LEU A 73 -16.72 -23.20 -12.59
C LEU A 73 -16.46 -24.71 -12.67
N GLY A 74 -16.21 -25.36 -11.53
CA GLY A 74 -15.98 -26.81 -11.46
C GLY A 74 -17.23 -27.67 -11.61
N ASP A 75 -18.41 -27.16 -11.26
CA ASP A 75 -19.68 -27.88 -11.31
C ASP A 75 -20.19 -28.14 -12.75
N GLY A 76 -19.47 -27.68 -13.79
CA GLY A 76 -19.66 -28.03 -15.21
C GLY A 76 -21.02 -27.64 -15.82
N SER A 77 -21.91 -27.04 -15.03
CA SER A 77 -23.30 -26.73 -15.38
C SER A 77 -23.46 -25.40 -16.13
N SER A 78 -22.37 -24.66 -16.31
CA SER A 78 -22.37 -23.35 -16.94
C SER A 78 -22.10 -23.44 -18.43
N GLY A 79 -23.05 -22.99 -19.25
CA GLY A 79 -22.84 -22.83 -20.69
C GLY A 79 -21.69 -21.86 -20.99
N GLY A 80 -21.13 -21.90 -22.20
CA GLY A 80 -19.89 -21.18 -22.56
C GLY A 80 -19.86 -19.69 -22.17
N GLY A 81 -20.95 -18.96 -22.39
CA GLY A 81 -21.04 -17.54 -22.01
C GLY A 81 -21.16 -17.28 -20.49
N GLU A 82 -21.70 -18.24 -19.73
CA GLU A 82 -21.73 -18.13 -18.27
C GLU A 82 -20.37 -18.47 -17.66
N ALA A 83 -19.68 -19.48 -18.21
CA ALA A 83 -18.33 -19.83 -17.80
C ALA A 83 -17.35 -18.66 -17.97
N GLU A 84 -17.36 -17.99 -19.13
CA GLU A 84 -16.50 -16.82 -19.38
C GLU A 84 -16.77 -15.68 -18.39
N ARG A 85 -18.05 -15.41 -18.08
CA ARG A 85 -18.44 -14.39 -17.08
C ARG A 85 -17.96 -14.76 -15.68
N LEU A 86 -18.03 -16.04 -15.30
CA LEU A 86 -17.55 -16.52 -14.01
C LEU A 86 -16.02 -16.42 -13.89
N GLU A 87 -15.30 -16.71 -14.97
CA GLU A 87 -13.84 -16.53 -15.03
C GLU A 87 -13.44 -15.06 -14.90
N GLU A 88 -14.13 -14.14 -15.56
CA GLU A 88 -13.85 -12.70 -15.44
C GLU A 88 -14.09 -12.21 -14.00
N GLN A 89 -15.15 -12.68 -13.36
CA GLN A 89 -15.42 -12.38 -11.95
C GLN A 89 -14.33 -12.97 -11.03
N LEU A 90 -13.84 -14.17 -11.34
CA LEU A 90 -12.77 -14.81 -10.60
C LEU A 90 -11.48 -14.00 -10.71
N ARG A 91 -11.07 -13.64 -11.93
CA ARG A 91 -9.91 -12.77 -12.20
C ARG A 91 -10.00 -11.46 -11.44
N THR A 92 -11.18 -10.82 -11.47
CA THR A 92 -11.43 -9.57 -10.74
C THR A 92 -11.28 -9.74 -9.23
N ALA A 93 -11.86 -10.80 -8.65
CA ALA A 93 -11.77 -11.07 -7.22
C ALA A 93 -10.33 -11.41 -6.78
N GLU A 94 -9.56 -12.09 -7.62
CA GLU A 94 -8.13 -12.38 -7.37
C GLU A 94 -7.29 -11.10 -7.39
N HIS A 95 -7.50 -10.20 -8.35
CA HIS A 95 -6.85 -8.89 -8.38
C HIS A 95 -7.20 -8.04 -7.16
N ASP A 96 -8.47 -8.08 -6.73
CA ASP A 96 -8.91 -7.38 -5.52
C ASP A 96 -8.24 -7.97 -4.27
N ARG A 97 -8.10 -9.30 -4.20
CA ARG A 97 -7.38 -9.97 -3.11
C ARG A 97 -5.91 -9.55 -3.06
N LEU A 98 -5.25 -9.48 -4.22
CA LEU A 98 -3.88 -8.97 -4.34
C LEU A 98 -3.77 -7.52 -3.85
N TYR A 99 -4.72 -6.67 -4.24
CA TYR A 99 -4.79 -5.29 -3.77
C TYR A 99 -4.83 -5.21 -2.24
N VAL A 100 -5.69 -6.01 -1.57
CA VAL A 100 -5.75 -6.05 -0.10
C VAL A 100 -4.41 -6.50 0.48
N LEU A 101 -3.82 -7.57 -0.03
CA LEU A 101 -2.58 -8.16 0.51
C LEU A 101 -1.38 -7.21 0.37
N HIS A 102 -1.19 -6.63 -0.81
CA HIS A 102 0.00 -5.88 -1.17
C HIS A 102 -0.18 -4.36 -1.13
N PHE A 103 -1.30 -3.86 -0.55
CA PHE A 103 -1.51 -2.42 -0.39
C PHE A 103 -0.33 -1.75 0.35
N PRO A 104 0.19 -0.60 -0.13
CA PRO A 104 1.29 0.11 0.51
C PRO A 104 1.02 0.47 1.98
N ARG A 105 1.84 -0.06 2.90
CA ARG A 105 1.67 0.09 4.36
C ARG A 105 1.79 1.54 4.83
N ASN A 106 2.54 2.37 4.10
CA ASN A 106 2.78 3.77 4.43
C ASN A 106 1.66 4.72 3.96
N LYS A 107 0.63 4.22 3.26
CA LYS A 107 -0.50 5.00 2.76
C LYS A 107 -1.79 4.67 3.49
N LYS A 108 -2.75 5.61 3.48
CA LYS A 108 -4.12 5.38 3.93
C LYS A 108 -4.76 4.31 3.05
N TYR A 109 -5.30 3.27 3.68
CA TYR A 109 -6.01 2.21 2.97
C TYR A 109 -7.29 2.76 2.34
N LEU A 110 -7.56 2.38 1.09
CA LEU A 110 -8.80 2.70 0.39
C LEU A 110 -9.63 1.41 0.30
N SER A 111 -10.75 1.38 1.01
CA SER A 111 -11.63 0.20 1.09
C SER A 111 -12.17 -0.18 -0.30
N LEU A 112 -12.34 -1.48 -0.53
CA LEU A 112 -13.08 -2.00 -1.67
C LEU A 112 -14.59 -1.98 -1.41
N PHE A 113 -15.00 -2.18 -0.15
CA PHE A 113 -16.40 -2.25 0.27
C PHE A 113 -16.69 -1.21 1.38
N PRO A 114 -16.70 0.10 1.05
CA PRO A 114 -16.97 1.14 2.05
C PRO A 114 -18.40 1.02 2.60
N SER A 115 -18.58 1.30 3.90
CA SER A 115 -19.88 1.27 4.57
C SER A 115 -20.73 2.52 4.32
N SER A 116 -20.16 3.55 3.71
CA SER A 116 -20.82 4.80 3.36
C SER A 116 -20.70 5.02 1.85
N ASP A 117 -21.80 5.40 1.19
CA ASP A 117 -21.92 5.61 -0.26
C ASP A 117 -21.13 6.82 -0.81
N ALA A 118 -20.17 7.36 -0.04
CA ALA A 118 -19.27 8.40 -0.49
C ALA A 118 -18.17 7.82 -1.40
N ASP A 119 -18.58 7.25 -2.54
CA ASP A 119 -17.68 6.90 -3.63
C ASP A 119 -17.24 8.20 -4.33
N ASN A 120 -16.25 8.86 -3.73
CA ASN A 120 -15.57 9.97 -4.39
C ASN A 120 -14.82 9.42 -5.61
N GLU A 121 -15.17 9.91 -6.80
CA GLU A 121 -14.58 9.46 -8.07
C GLU A 121 -13.04 9.53 -8.07
N ALA A 122 -12.45 10.52 -7.39
CA ALA A 122 -11.01 10.63 -7.23
C ALA A 122 -10.40 9.47 -6.43
N VAL A 123 -11.11 8.99 -5.40
CA VAL A 123 -10.71 7.83 -4.59
C VAL A 123 -10.79 6.56 -5.42
N ALA A 124 -11.86 6.39 -6.22
CA ALA A 124 -12.00 5.25 -7.11
C ALA A 124 -10.88 5.20 -8.17
N LYS A 125 -10.55 6.35 -8.78
CA LYS A 125 -9.43 6.48 -9.74
C LYS A 125 -8.09 6.14 -9.08
N LEU A 126 -7.84 6.62 -7.86
CA LEU A 126 -6.61 6.32 -7.13
C LEU A 126 -6.51 4.84 -6.74
N ARG A 127 -7.61 4.25 -6.29
CA ARG A 127 -7.72 2.81 -5.97
C ARG A 127 -7.38 1.96 -7.20
N LYS A 128 -7.97 2.28 -8.35
CA LYS A 128 -7.68 1.61 -9.63
C LYS A 128 -6.19 1.70 -9.99
N LYS A 129 -5.60 2.89 -9.94
CA LYS A 129 -4.16 3.09 -10.22
C LYS A 129 -3.25 2.25 -9.31
N ILE A 130 -3.57 2.14 -8.03
CA ILE A 130 -2.80 1.32 -7.08
C ILE A 130 -2.99 -0.17 -7.36
N ARG A 131 -4.23 -0.60 -7.62
CA ARG A 131 -4.56 -1.99 -7.98
C ARG A 131 -3.81 -2.43 -9.24
N ASP A 132 -3.88 -1.65 -10.32
CA ASP A 132 -3.22 -1.97 -11.59
C ASP A 132 -1.70 -2.07 -11.41
N ARG A 133 -1.10 -1.20 -10.59
CA ARG A 133 0.33 -1.28 -10.25
C ARG A 133 0.67 -2.57 -9.49
N ILE A 134 -0.16 -2.95 -8.52
CA ILE A 134 0.05 -4.17 -7.71
C ILE A 134 -0.07 -5.42 -8.59
N VAL A 135 -1.09 -5.47 -9.46
CA VAL A 135 -1.30 -6.59 -10.38
C VAL A 135 -0.11 -6.73 -11.33
N ARG A 136 0.31 -5.64 -12.00
CA ARG A 136 1.50 -5.66 -12.86
C ARG A 136 2.76 -6.13 -12.13
N GLN A 137 2.96 -5.70 -10.89
CA GLN A 137 4.10 -6.12 -10.08
C GLN A 137 4.01 -7.61 -9.69
N ALA A 138 2.81 -8.12 -9.43
CA ALA A 138 2.59 -9.53 -9.10
C ALA A 138 2.75 -10.44 -10.33
N GLU A 139 2.36 -9.96 -11.51
CA GLU A 139 2.53 -10.66 -12.79
C GLU A 139 3.99 -10.69 -13.23
N ALA A 140 4.72 -9.57 -13.10
CA ALA A 140 6.13 -9.49 -13.46
C ALA A 140 7.08 -10.24 -12.49
N GLY A 141 6.57 -10.64 -11.31
CA GLY A 141 7.31 -11.42 -10.33
C GLY A 141 7.03 -12.93 -10.37
N LYS A 142 6.20 -13.39 -11.33
CA LYS A 142 6.07 -14.80 -11.72
C LYS A 142 7.03 -15.10 -12.85
#